data_AF-A0A7R9YDI5-F1
#
_entry.id   AF-A0A7R9YDI5-F1
#
_cell.length_a   1.000
_cell.length_b   1.000
_cell.length_c   1.000
_cell.angle_alpha   90.00
_cell.angle_beta   90.00
_cell.angle_gamma   90.00
#
_symmetry.space_group_name_H-M   'P 1'
#
loop_
_entity.id
_entity.type
_entity.pdbx_description
1 polymer ?
#
loop_
_entity_poly.entity_id
_entity_poly.type
_entity_poly.pdbx_seq_one_letter_code
_entity_poly.pdbx_strand_id
1 'polypeptide(L)'
;MRTAAASAFGLRLLPSRKRPFRCVGIRARPLLDSAQWMVPGAGALKHLAPAFPFRGEQIRPLAGPHEYYDAVLAGIRRSKKRIVMCALYLGSGERAKACLREIEERLEAEEDLQVSFLFDAARGTRRSACGTCTAAMLAPLVQQFGSRVQA
;
A
#
# COMPACT_ATOMS: atom_id res chain seq x y z
N MET A 1 44.52 24.93 -9.24
CA MET A 1 44.52 24.11 -8.02
C MET A 1 43.09 24.01 -7.52
N ARG A 2 42.50 22.81 -7.57
CA ARG A 2 41.10 22.53 -7.19
C ARG A 2 41.07 22.17 -5.70
N THR A 3 40.24 22.83 -4.90
CA THR A 3 39.92 22.43 -3.53
C THR A 3 38.47 21.97 -3.47
N ALA A 4 38.27 20.72 -3.04
CA ALA A 4 36.97 20.09 -2.86
C ALA A 4 36.46 20.39 -1.44
N ALA A 5 35.23 20.88 -1.34
CA ALA A 5 34.51 21.03 -0.08
C ALA A 5 33.69 19.74 0.18
N ALA A 6 34.12 18.94 1.15
CA ALA A 6 33.35 17.82 1.67
C ALA A 6 32.34 18.34 2.70
N SER A 7 31.06 18.36 2.35
CA SER A 7 29.97 18.66 3.28
C SER A 7 29.60 17.40 4.05
N ALA A 8 29.84 17.40 5.36
CA ALA A 8 29.51 16.32 6.27
C ALA A 8 27.99 16.19 6.43
N PHE A 9 27.45 15.09 5.92
CA PHE A 9 26.05 14.68 6.07
C PHE A 9 25.83 14.15 7.49
N GLY A 10 25.48 15.05 8.41
CA GLY A 10 25.18 14.69 9.80
C GLY A 10 23.89 13.89 9.91
N LEU A 11 24.01 12.56 10.00
CA LEU A 11 22.91 11.68 10.41
C LEU A 11 22.57 11.97 11.88
N ARG A 12 21.58 12.84 12.10
CA ARG A 12 20.94 13.01 13.41
C ARG A 12 20.03 11.80 13.62
N LEU A 13 20.55 10.77 14.29
CA LEU A 13 19.75 9.65 14.79
C LEU A 13 18.72 10.17 15.79
N LEU A 14 17.46 10.19 15.38
CA LEU A 14 16.33 10.48 16.27
C LEU A 14 16.20 9.35 17.31
N PRO A 15 16.08 9.65 18.60
CA PRO A 15 15.91 8.61 19.62
C PRO A 15 14.58 7.89 19.43
N SER A 16 14.64 6.56 19.32
CA SER A 16 13.49 5.66 19.26
C SER A 16 12.68 5.78 20.56
N ARG A 17 11.57 6.52 20.50
CA ARG A 17 10.64 6.72 21.61
C ARG A 17 9.83 5.45 21.80
N LYS A 18 10.36 4.48 22.57
CA LYS A 18 9.64 3.30 23.04
C LYS A 18 8.47 3.73 23.93
N ARG A 19 7.29 3.98 23.36
CA ARG A 19 6.05 4.03 24.13
C ARG A 19 5.56 2.58 24.28
N PRO A 20 5.36 2.04 25.50
CA PRO A 20 4.71 0.76 25.64
C PRO A 20 3.30 0.89 25.10
N PHE A 21 3.00 0.16 24.02
CA PHE A 21 1.63 0.03 23.53
C PHE A 21 0.83 -0.68 24.61
N ARG A 22 -0.02 0.07 25.31
CA ARG A 22 -0.95 -0.48 26.29
C ARG A 22 -2.08 -1.13 25.51
N CYS A 23 -1.97 -2.44 25.25
CA CYS A 23 -3.08 -3.25 24.75
C CYS A 23 -4.22 -3.16 25.77
N VAL A 24 -5.28 -2.42 25.44
CA VAL A 24 -6.53 -2.48 26.20
C VAL A 24 -7.12 -3.85 25.91
N GLY A 25 -6.99 -4.75 26.89
CA GLY A 25 -7.39 -6.14 26.77
C GLY A 25 -8.88 -6.30 26.55
N ILE A 26 -9.29 -6.45 25.29
CA ILE A 26 -10.53 -7.14 24.97
C ILE A 26 -10.25 -8.62 25.28
N ARG A 27 -10.93 -9.17 26.29
CA ARG A 27 -10.86 -10.60 26.64
C ARG A 27 -11.23 -11.43 25.41
N ALA A 28 -10.23 -11.90 24.67
CA ALA A 28 -10.43 -12.88 23.62
C ALA A 28 -10.95 -14.16 24.28
N ARG A 29 -12.17 -14.58 23.92
CA ARG A 29 -12.65 -15.93 24.23
C ARG A 29 -11.76 -16.91 23.47
N PRO A 30 -11.22 -17.97 24.09
CA PRO A 30 -10.41 -18.94 23.38
C PRO A 30 -11.33 -19.69 22.41
N LEU A 31 -11.24 -19.34 21.13
CA LEU A 31 -11.76 -20.17 20.05
C LEU A 31 -10.83 -21.39 19.98
N LEU A 32 -11.40 -22.60 20.08
CA LEU A 32 -10.65 -23.85 20.07
C LEU A 32 -9.61 -23.86 18.93
N ASP A 33 -8.33 -23.98 19.30
CA ASP A 33 -7.18 -23.90 18.40
C ASP A 33 -6.89 -25.29 17.83
N SER A 34 -7.64 -25.67 16.78
CA SER A 34 -7.56 -26.99 16.13
C SER A 34 -6.19 -27.29 15.48
N ALA A 35 -5.27 -26.32 15.45
CA ALA A 35 -3.96 -26.42 14.80
C ALA A 35 -2.80 -26.68 15.77
N GLN A 36 -3.06 -26.81 17.07
CA GLN A 36 -2.03 -26.87 18.11
C GLN A 36 -1.13 -28.12 18.07
N TRP A 37 -1.47 -29.13 17.27
CA TRP A 37 -0.73 -30.39 17.18
C TRP A 37 0.37 -30.41 16.11
N MET A 38 0.42 -29.44 15.19
CA MET A 38 1.31 -29.54 14.03
C MET A 38 2.70 -28.90 14.21
N VAL A 39 2.88 -28.00 15.18
CA VAL A 39 4.18 -27.34 15.43
C VAL A 39 4.34 -26.99 16.92
N PRO A 40 5.26 -27.64 17.67
CA PRO A 40 5.62 -27.21 19.03
C PRO A 40 6.07 -25.75 19.01
N GLY A 41 5.38 -24.87 19.75
CA GLY A 41 5.72 -23.45 19.85
C GLY A 41 4.98 -22.48 18.92
N ALA A 42 4.16 -22.96 17.97
CA ALA A 42 3.32 -22.07 17.15
C ALA A 42 2.35 -21.22 17.99
N GLY A 43 1.88 -21.76 19.11
CA GLY A 43 1.04 -21.04 20.06
C GLY A 43 1.75 -19.91 20.84
N ALA A 44 3.08 -19.87 20.89
CA ALA A 44 3.80 -18.78 21.56
C ALA A 44 3.92 -17.54 20.65
N LEU A 45 4.04 -17.74 19.32
CA LEU A 45 4.19 -16.65 18.35
C LEU A 45 2.96 -15.72 18.30
N LYS A 46 1.75 -16.27 18.45
CA LYS A 46 0.51 -15.46 18.52
C LYS A 46 0.48 -14.48 19.70
N HIS A 47 1.19 -14.78 20.79
CA HIS A 47 1.26 -13.91 21.97
C HIS A 47 2.40 -12.88 21.89
N LEU A 48 3.33 -13.05 20.95
CA LEU A 48 4.50 -12.18 20.76
C LEU A 48 4.30 -11.17 19.62
N ALA A 49 3.42 -11.46 18.67
CA ALA A 49 3.15 -10.57 17.56
C ALA A 49 2.38 -9.31 18.01
N PRO A 50 2.78 -8.10 17.56
CA PRO A 50 1.99 -6.90 17.79
C PRO A 50 0.63 -7.04 17.09
N ALA A 51 -0.44 -6.70 17.81
CA ALA A 51 -1.81 -6.76 17.30
C ALA A 51 -2.48 -5.39 17.35
N PHE A 52 -3.33 -5.12 16.36
CA PHE A 52 -4.17 -3.94 16.31
C PHE A 52 -5.62 -4.36 16.61
N PRO A 53 -6.25 -3.87 17.70
CA PRO A 53 -7.64 -4.19 17.97
C PRO A 53 -8.56 -3.48 16.98
N PHE A 54 -9.58 -4.19 16.49
CA PHE A 54 -10.65 -3.64 15.64
C PHE A 54 -11.98 -4.28 16.02
N ARG A 55 -13.09 -3.60 15.73
CA ARG A 55 -14.44 -4.15 15.87
C ARG A 55 -14.85 -4.88 14.60
N GLY A 56 -15.66 -5.93 14.73
CA GLY A 56 -16.11 -6.74 13.58
C GLY A 56 -16.84 -5.90 12.52
N GLU A 57 -17.58 -4.88 12.94
CA GLU A 57 -18.33 -3.99 12.04
C GLU A 57 -17.42 -3.09 11.18
N GLN A 58 -16.12 -2.99 11.52
CA GLN A 58 -15.13 -2.27 10.72
C GLN A 58 -14.57 -3.12 9.57
N ILE A 59 -14.86 -4.42 9.54
CA ILE A 59 -14.42 -5.34 8.50
C ILE A 59 -15.60 -5.66 7.60
N ARG A 60 -15.41 -5.45 6.29
CA ARG A 60 -16.34 -5.89 5.27
C ARG A 60 -15.65 -6.89 4.35
N PRO A 61 -15.93 -8.19 4.44
CA PRO A 61 -15.51 -9.17 3.44
C PRO A 61 -16.09 -8.78 2.07
N LEU A 62 -15.30 -8.95 1.02
CA LEU A 62 -15.70 -8.66 -0.36
C LEU A 62 -15.99 -10.00 -1.05
N ALA A 63 -17.18 -10.16 -1.60
CA ALA A 63 -17.66 -11.46 -2.10
C ALA A 63 -17.08 -11.83 -3.47
N GLY A 64 -16.57 -10.86 -4.22
CA GLY A 64 -16.07 -11.12 -5.57
C GLY A 64 -15.32 -9.97 -6.22
N PRO A 65 -14.87 -10.17 -7.48
CA PRO A 65 -13.99 -9.24 -8.17
C PRO A 65 -14.65 -7.89 -8.49
N HIS A 66 -15.98 -7.85 -8.65
CA HIS A 66 -16.70 -6.59 -8.87
C HIS A 66 -16.67 -5.71 -7.62
N GLU A 67 -17.06 -6.26 -6.47
CA GLU A 67 -17.03 -5.54 -5.18
C GLU A 67 -15.63 -5.10 -4.79
N TYR A 68 -14.62 -5.91 -5.11
CA TYR A 68 -13.22 -5.53 -4.96
C TYR A 68 -12.88 -4.27 -5.75
N TYR A 69 -13.23 -4.26 -7.03
CA TYR A 69 -12.91 -3.13 -7.89
C TYR A 69 -13.65 -1.86 -7.45
N ASP A 70 -14.92 -1.97 -7.09
CA ASP A 70 -15.70 -0.84 -6.56
C ASP A 70 -15.11 -0.30 -5.26
N ALA A 71 -14.65 -1.19 -4.37
CA ALA A 71 -14.02 -0.79 -3.11
C ALA A 71 -12.72 -0.02 -3.34
N VAL A 72 -11.91 -0.43 -4.32
CA VAL A 72 -10.68 0.28 -4.71
C VAL A 72 -11.01 1.67 -5.25
N LEU A 73 -11.94 1.78 -6.21
CA LEU A 73 -12.35 3.08 -6.76
C LEU A 73 -12.93 4.00 -5.68
N ALA A 74 -13.79 3.47 -4.81
CA ALA A 74 -14.34 4.23 -3.70
C ALA A 74 -13.25 4.68 -2.71
N GLY A 75 -12.19 3.89 -2.51
CA GLY A 75 -11.02 4.27 -1.74
C GLY A 75 -10.26 5.44 -2.36
N ILE A 76 -10.00 5.38 -3.67
CA ILE A 76 -9.32 6.43 -4.44
C ILE A 76 -10.11 7.75 -4.33
N ARG A 77 -11.40 7.72 -4.64
CA ARG A 77 -12.29 8.90 -4.60
C ARG A 77 -12.33 9.59 -3.23
N ARG A 78 -12.20 8.84 -2.13
CA ARG A 78 -12.21 9.39 -0.77
C ARG A 78 -10.84 9.82 -0.26
N SER A 79 -9.76 9.47 -0.95
CA SER A 79 -8.40 9.72 -0.48
C SER A 79 -8.06 11.20 -0.55
N LYS A 80 -7.44 11.75 0.51
CA LYS A 80 -7.08 13.18 0.60
C LYS A 80 -5.59 13.46 0.79
N LYS A 81 -4.84 12.47 1.27
CA LYS A 81 -3.44 12.65 1.69
C LYS A 81 -2.49 11.66 1.05
N ARG A 82 -2.85 10.38 1.01
CA ARG A 82 -1.98 9.36 0.45
C ARG A 82 -2.75 8.21 -0.18
N ILE A 83 -2.29 7.77 -1.35
CA ILE A 83 -2.63 6.47 -1.95
C ILE A 83 -1.31 5.69 -2.10
N VAL A 84 -1.28 4.47 -1.59
CA VAL A 84 -0.17 3.54 -1.83
C VAL A 84 -0.74 2.28 -2.46
N MET A 85 -0.22 1.92 -3.62
CA MET A 85 -0.62 0.70 -4.32
C MET A 85 0.58 -0.20 -4.54
N CYS A 86 0.51 -1.37 -3.91
CA CYS A 86 1.51 -2.42 -4.06
C CYS A 86 0.84 -3.63 -4.72
N ALA A 87 1.32 -4.04 -5.88
CA ALA A 87 0.86 -5.25 -6.55
C ALA A 87 1.98 -5.87 -7.39
N LEU A 88 1.72 -7.04 -8.00
CA LEU A 88 2.66 -7.59 -8.97
C LEU A 88 2.71 -6.75 -10.25
N TYR A 89 1.56 -6.40 -10.79
CA TYR A 89 1.41 -5.53 -11.96
C TYR A 89 -0.02 -5.01 -12.01
N LEU A 90 -0.26 -4.00 -12.85
CA LEU A 90 -1.58 -3.52 -13.20
C LEU A 90 -1.92 -4.00 -14.62
N GLY A 91 -3.06 -4.68 -14.77
CA GLY A 91 -3.50 -5.17 -16.08
C GLY A 91 -3.68 -4.05 -17.12
N SER A 92 -3.81 -4.40 -18.39
CA SER A 92 -3.97 -3.46 -19.51
C SER A 92 -5.41 -3.27 -19.98
N GLY A 93 -6.37 -3.89 -19.29
CA GLY A 93 -7.79 -3.80 -19.60
C GLY A 93 -8.46 -2.50 -19.11
N GLU A 94 -9.73 -2.34 -19.47
CA GLU A 94 -10.49 -1.10 -19.19
C GLU A 94 -10.60 -0.75 -17.71
N ARG A 95 -10.70 -1.76 -16.83
CA ARG A 95 -10.72 -1.54 -15.37
C ARG A 95 -9.43 -0.92 -14.87
N ALA A 96 -8.28 -1.34 -15.37
CA ALA A 96 -7.02 -0.74 -14.95
C ALA A 96 -6.89 0.72 -15.40
N LYS A 97 -7.29 1.01 -16.65
CA LYS A 97 -7.32 2.38 -17.17
C LYS A 97 -8.29 3.27 -16.41
N ALA A 98 -9.48 2.76 -16.09
CA ALA A 98 -10.46 3.49 -15.29
C ALA A 98 -9.95 3.79 -13.87
N CYS A 99 -9.23 2.86 -13.25
CA CYS A 99 -8.55 3.09 -11.98
C CYS A 99 -7.53 4.23 -12.07
N LEU A 100 -6.71 4.27 -13.12
CA LEU A 100 -5.73 5.35 -13.33
C LEU A 100 -6.39 6.71 -13.58
N ARG A 101 -7.47 6.76 -14.37
CA ARG A 101 -8.26 7.99 -14.58
C ARG A 101 -8.81 8.56 -13.28
N GLU A 102 -9.35 7.70 -12.41
CA GLU A 102 -9.86 8.14 -11.11
C GLU A 102 -8.77 8.66 -10.17
N ILE A 103 -7.54 8.13 -10.30
CA ILE A 103 -6.39 8.65 -9.54
C ILE A 103 -5.96 10.01 -10.09
N GLU A 104 -5.95 10.17 -11.41
CA GLU A 104 -5.67 11.43 -12.10
C GLU A 104 -6.68 12.52 -11.68
N GLU A 105 -7.98 12.24 -11.81
CA GLU A 105 -9.05 13.14 -11.36
C GLU A 105 -8.90 13.52 -9.88
N ARG A 106 -8.48 12.56 -9.04
CA ARG A 106 -8.28 12.83 -7.61
C ARG A 106 -7.02 13.65 -7.32
N LEU A 107 -5.95 13.44 -8.07
CA LEU A 107 -4.72 14.22 -7.98
C LEU A 107 -4.94 15.68 -8.41
N GLU A 108 -5.81 15.91 -9.39
CA GLU A 108 -6.26 17.25 -9.80
C GLU A 108 -7.11 17.92 -8.72
N ALA A 109 -8.02 17.17 -8.09
CA ALA A 109 -8.92 17.72 -7.06
C ALA A 109 -8.24 18.02 -5.72
N GLU A 110 -7.14 17.34 -5.37
CA GLU A 110 -6.45 17.50 -4.08
C GLU A 110 -4.96 17.74 -4.27
N GLU A 111 -4.51 18.98 -4.11
CA GLU A 111 -3.10 19.37 -4.30
C GLU A 111 -2.14 18.65 -3.32
N ASP A 112 -2.61 18.30 -2.13
CA ASP A 112 -1.85 17.63 -1.07
C ASP A 112 -1.74 16.09 -1.25
N LEU A 113 -2.47 15.52 -2.21
CA LEU A 113 -2.50 14.07 -2.38
C LEU A 113 -1.18 13.56 -2.97
N GLN A 114 -0.57 12.60 -2.28
CA GLN A 114 0.61 11.85 -2.74
C GLN A 114 0.23 10.43 -3.16
N VAL A 115 0.78 9.97 -4.27
CA VAL A 115 0.53 8.61 -4.79
C VAL A 115 1.85 7.88 -4.96
N SER A 116 1.92 6.66 -4.42
CA SER A 116 3.08 5.78 -4.56
C SER A 116 2.65 4.43 -5.12
N PHE A 117 3.30 4.03 -6.20
CA PHE A 117 3.14 2.74 -6.83
C PHE A 117 4.38 1.89 -6.54
N LEU A 118 4.16 0.62 -6.20
CA LEU A 118 5.20 -0.38 -6.09
C LEU A 118 4.76 -1.63 -6.84
N PHE A 119 5.37 -1.84 -8.02
CA PHE A 119 5.09 -2.97 -8.88
C PHE A 119 6.35 -3.80 -9.13
N ASP A 120 6.17 -5.08 -9.47
CA ASP A 120 7.27 -5.93 -9.89
C ASP A 120 7.82 -5.48 -11.25
N ALA A 121 9.12 -5.22 -11.34
CA ALA A 121 9.73 -4.67 -12.55
C ALA A 121 9.63 -5.62 -13.76
N ALA A 122 9.77 -6.93 -13.53
CA ALA A 122 9.76 -7.93 -14.60
C ALA A 122 8.34 -8.22 -15.12
N ARG A 123 7.31 -8.04 -14.29
CA ARG A 123 5.90 -8.19 -14.68
C ARG A 123 5.29 -6.89 -15.18
N GLY A 124 5.63 -5.76 -14.57
CA GLY A 124 5.12 -4.43 -14.93
C GLY A 124 5.60 -3.90 -16.28
N THR A 125 6.68 -4.45 -16.83
CA THR A 125 7.23 -4.08 -18.15
C THR A 125 6.81 -5.02 -19.29
N ARG A 126 6.13 -6.14 -18.99
CA ARG A 126 5.65 -7.07 -20.02
C ARG A 126 4.58 -6.42 -20.89
N ARG A 127 4.79 -6.46 -22.20
CA ARG A 127 3.83 -5.99 -23.19
C ARG A 127 2.63 -6.94 -23.23
N SER A 128 1.44 -6.39 -23.09
CA SER A 128 0.18 -7.11 -23.29
C SER A 128 -0.13 -7.26 -24.79
N ALA A 129 -1.13 -8.07 -25.13
CA ALA A 129 -1.60 -8.24 -26.52
C ALA A 129 -1.99 -6.92 -27.21
N CYS A 130 -2.43 -5.92 -26.44
CA CYS A 130 -2.73 -4.57 -26.93
C CYS A 130 -1.50 -3.63 -27.02
N GLY A 131 -0.28 -4.14 -26.83
CA GLY A 131 0.96 -3.36 -26.95
C GLY A 131 1.29 -2.47 -25.74
N THR A 132 0.54 -2.54 -24.65
CA THR A 132 0.76 -1.71 -23.43
C THR A 132 1.28 -2.55 -22.27
N CYS A 133 1.88 -1.89 -21.27
CA CYS A 133 2.34 -2.50 -20.02
C CYS A 133 2.06 -1.55 -18.85
N THR A 134 2.17 -2.04 -17.60
CA THR A 134 1.95 -1.23 -16.40
C THR A 134 2.83 0.02 -16.39
N ALA A 135 4.14 -0.15 -16.67
CA ALA A 135 5.08 0.97 -16.68
C ALA A 135 4.70 2.03 -17.72
N ALA A 136 4.29 1.62 -18.93
CA ALA A 136 3.83 2.53 -19.97
C ALA A 136 2.53 3.25 -19.60
N MET A 137 1.63 2.60 -18.87
CA MET A 137 0.37 3.21 -18.40
C MET A 137 0.59 4.24 -17.29
N LEU A 138 1.60 4.07 -16.44
CA LEU A 138 1.92 5.01 -15.36
C LEU A 138 2.77 6.19 -15.83
N ALA A 139 3.56 6.02 -16.89
CA ALA A 139 4.43 7.06 -17.44
C ALA A 139 3.76 8.45 -17.59
N PRO A 140 2.57 8.59 -18.20
CA PRO A 140 1.94 9.92 -18.33
C PRO A 140 1.59 10.53 -16.97
N LEU A 141 1.14 9.72 -16.01
CA LEU A 141 0.77 10.18 -14.67
C LEU A 141 2.00 10.69 -13.90
N VAL A 142 3.13 9.99 -14.01
CA VAL A 142 4.40 10.43 -13.41
C VAL A 142 4.91 11.71 -14.07
N GLN A 143 4.79 11.83 -15.39
CA GLN A 143 5.22 13.02 -16.15
C GLN A 143 4.39 14.25 -15.79
N GLN A 144 3.08 14.09 -15.62
CA GLN A 144 2.15 15.19 -15.32
C GLN A 144 2.24 15.68 -13.88
N PHE A 145 2.30 14.77 -12.90
CA PHE A 145 2.23 15.12 -11.47
C PHE A 145 3.59 15.11 -10.75
N GLY A 146 4.65 14.68 -11.42
CA GLY A 146 6.05 14.83 -10.99
C GLY A 146 6.29 14.35 -9.56
N SER A 147 6.65 15.26 -8.66
CA SER A 147 7.02 14.95 -7.27
C SER A 147 5.91 14.31 -6.43
N ARG A 148 4.65 14.43 -6.86
CA ARG A 148 3.48 13.88 -6.15
C ARG A 148 3.20 12.42 -6.49
N VAL A 149 3.76 11.90 -7.57
CA VAL A 149 3.56 10.53 -8.03
C VAL A 149 4.89 9.80 -8.15
N GLN A 150 5.04 8.69 -7.43
CA GLN A 150 6.25 7.86 -7.42
C GLN A 150 5.88 6.46 -7.91
N ALA A 151 6.64 5.89 -8.85
CA ALA A 151 6.38 4.57 -9.43
C ALA A 151 7.69 3.81 -9.73
#